data_AF-A0AAC9NKW0-F1
#
_entry.id   AF-A0AAC9NKW0-F1
#
_cell.length_a   1.000
_cell.length_b   1.000
_cell.length_c   1.000
_cell.angle_alpha   90.00
_cell.angle_beta   90.00
_cell.angle_gamma   90.00
#
_symmetry.space_group_name_H-M   'P 1'
#
loop_
_entity.id
_entity.type
_entity.pdbx_description
1 polymer ?
#
loop_
_entity_poly.entity_id
_entity_poly.type
_entity_poly.pdbx_seq_one_letter_code
_entity_poly.pdbx_strand_id
1 'polypeptide(L)'
;MKKKLNYLMLLITIIFMVGCTDVEDASGAEEPTKPQEETTVNTDEEQAEESEPEEEKVNSKDEESTTAVAEESETDDEQFQGYDLIEVDGGDLSGHRESKVVVDIGFGDREYWAFTNEYGQLVRIIADEIILQDDNSEPVLSSGRYYSDEAKVPGVESDVLDEGHVIADSLGGVSNAYNITPQDSTLNRNGDVAYMERAIRDAGGATNFEAIITYPDTETQIPSSYQYTYTLMGNEIVDTYDNVNPDEVNESLGLTDSEPSKEPSNSTGSNSEGDVSSVDTNGNGKVTISEAKAAGFSMPITSDHWLYQYMDDRDGDGMVGE
;
A
#
# COMPACT_ATOMS: atom_id res chain seq x y z
N MET A 1 -60.51 -29.58 19.22
CA MET A 1 -60.89 -29.69 20.65
C MET A 1 -59.66 -29.41 21.50
N LYS A 2 -59.80 -28.77 22.69
CA LYS A 2 -58.79 -28.61 23.78
C LYS A 2 -57.43 -28.00 23.35
N LYS A 3 -57.13 -26.69 23.53
CA LYS A 3 -56.82 -25.94 24.78
C LYS A 3 -55.68 -26.59 25.60
N LYS A 4 -54.66 -25.86 26.09
CA LYS A 4 -54.70 -24.51 26.73
C LYS A 4 -53.46 -23.62 26.46
N LEU A 5 -53.69 -22.31 26.58
CA LEU A 5 -52.75 -21.21 26.81
C LEU A 5 -52.27 -21.20 28.29
N ASN A 6 -51.09 -20.62 28.58
CA ASN A 6 -50.82 -19.99 29.87
C ASN A 6 -49.83 -18.81 29.72
N TYR A 7 -50.29 -17.60 30.05
CA TYR A 7 -49.47 -16.42 30.37
C TYR A 7 -49.14 -16.43 31.86
N LEU A 8 -47.99 -15.89 32.27
CA LEU A 8 -47.92 -15.06 33.47
C LEU A 8 -46.75 -14.06 33.40
N MET A 9 -47.04 -12.82 33.79
CA MET A 9 -46.12 -11.69 33.88
C MET A 9 -45.80 -11.44 35.36
N LEU A 10 -44.57 -11.06 35.71
CA LEU A 10 -44.34 -10.25 36.92
C LEU A 10 -43.08 -9.38 36.81
N LEU A 11 -43.26 -8.08 37.05
CA LEU A 11 -42.19 -7.11 37.32
C LEU A 11 -41.70 -7.26 38.77
N ILE A 12 -40.40 -7.07 39.02
CA ILE A 12 -39.91 -6.41 40.26
C ILE A 12 -38.79 -5.44 39.92
N THR A 13 -39.06 -4.14 40.07
CA THR A 13 -38.07 -3.07 40.20
C THR A 13 -37.89 -2.74 41.69
N ILE A 14 -36.65 -2.71 42.20
CA ILE A 14 -36.32 -2.03 43.46
C ILE A 14 -35.03 -1.22 43.26
N ILE A 15 -35.01 -0.03 43.86
CA ILE A 15 -34.00 1.01 43.74
C ILE A 15 -33.28 1.19 45.08
N PHE A 16 -31.95 1.32 45.04
CA PHE A 16 -31.11 2.06 45.99
C PHE A 16 -29.99 2.67 45.11
N MET A 17 -29.83 3.98 44.87
CA MET A 17 -30.01 5.22 45.64
C MET A 17 -29.03 5.45 46.81
N VAL A 18 -28.24 6.51 46.62
CA VAL A 18 -27.41 7.28 47.56
C VAL A 18 -26.02 6.66 47.92
N GLY A 19 -24.91 7.40 47.83
CA GLY A 19 -24.82 8.86 47.61
C GLY A 19 -23.47 9.43 47.17
N CYS A 20 -23.54 10.69 46.76
CA CYS A 20 -22.44 11.60 46.42
C CYS A 20 -21.62 12.00 47.66
N THR A 21 -20.38 12.42 47.43
CA THR A 21 -19.88 13.83 47.55
C THR A 21 -18.44 13.81 47.03
N ASP A 22 -18.11 14.42 45.89
CA ASP A 22 -17.96 15.86 45.62
C ASP A 22 -16.77 16.50 46.34
N VAL A 23 -15.75 16.93 45.58
CA VAL A 23 -15.42 18.34 45.27
C VAL A 23 -14.00 18.44 44.64
N GLU A 24 -13.89 19.26 43.60
CA GLU A 24 -12.64 19.66 42.92
C GLU A 24 -11.80 20.63 43.77
N ASP A 25 -10.47 20.66 43.61
CA ASP A 25 -9.80 21.91 43.21
C ASP A 25 -8.41 21.63 42.58
N ALA A 26 -7.88 22.63 41.88
CA ALA A 26 -6.71 22.52 41.01
C ALA A 26 -5.46 23.27 41.51
N SER A 27 -4.40 23.21 40.69
CA SER A 27 -3.16 24.01 40.72
C SER A 27 -2.05 23.60 41.70
N GLY A 28 -0.81 23.61 41.18
CA GLY A 28 0.40 23.27 41.94
C GLY A 28 1.50 22.66 41.08
N ALA A 29 2.04 23.43 40.12
CA ALA A 29 3.25 23.04 39.42
C ALA A 29 4.49 23.54 40.19
N GLU A 30 5.44 22.66 40.49
CA GLU A 30 6.87 22.96 40.54
C GLU A 30 7.69 21.65 40.55
N GLU A 31 8.91 21.71 40.01
CA GLU A 31 9.73 20.56 39.60
C GLU A 31 10.90 20.30 40.61
N PRO A 32 11.98 19.55 40.30
CA PRO A 32 12.27 18.27 40.93
C PRO A 32 13.40 18.29 41.97
N THR A 33 13.55 17.23 42.77
CA THR A 33 14.86 16.85 43.34
C THR A 33 14.99 15.35 43.63
N LYS A 34 16.19 14.79 43.38
CA LYS A 34 16.65 13.39 43.54
C LYS A 34 18.13 13.46 44.02
N PRO A 35 18.80 12.38 44.48
CA PRO A 35 18.58 11.47 45.62
C PRO A 35 19.81 11.44 46.60
N GLN A 36 20.02 10.33 47.34
CA GLN A 36 21.12 9.99 48.30
C GLN A 36 21.00 10.74 49.67
N GLU A 37 21.37 10.26 50.86
CA GLU A 37 21.86 8.97 51.44
C GLU A 37 21.61 8.98 52.99
N GLU A 38 21.87 8.00 53.86
CA GLU A 38 22.70 6.77 53.82
C GLU A 38 22.19 5.65 54.79
N THR A 39 22.94 4.54 54.83
CA THR A 39 22.94 3.28 55.62
C THR A 39 22.80 3.32 57.16
N THR A 40 22.16 2.28 57.75
CA THR A 40 22.60 1.45 58.93
C THR A 40 21.46 0.55 59.42
N VAL A 41 21.57 -0.71 59.88
CA VAL A 41 22.45 -1.90 59.76
C VAL A 41 22.06 -2.82 60.95
N ASN A 42 22.17 -4.15 60.79
CA ASN A 42 21.99 -5.27 61.77
C ASN A 42 20.57 -5.85 61.97
N THR A 43 20.37 -7.16 62.20
CA THR A 43 21.05 -8.44 61.82
C THR A 43 20.04 -9.58 62.11
N ASP A 44 20.11 -10.72 61.41
CA ASP A 44 20.18 -12.10 61.99
C ASP A 44 19.59 -13.20 61.06
N GLU A 45 20.46 -14.16 60.76
CA GLU A 45 20.27 -15.62 60.55
C GLU A 45 19.12 -16.11 59.63
N GLU A 46 19.40 -16.62 58.42
CA GLU A 46 20.03 -17.92 58.08
C GLU A 46 19.06 -19.13 58.14
N GLN A 47 18.60 -19.59 56.97
CA GLN A 47 18.73 -21.01 56.59
C GLN A 47 18.53 -21.20 55.07
N ALA A 48 19.39 -22.00 54.45
CA ALA A 48 19.24 -22.52 53.09
C ALA A 48 19.08 -24.04 53.16
N GLU A 49 18.27 -24.63 52.27
CA GLU A 49 18.47 -26.00 51.78
C GLU A 49 18.03 -26.10 50.31
N GLU A 50 18.68 -27.01 49.59
CA GLU A 50 18.67 -27.22 48.14
C GLU A 50 18.45 -28.73 47.90
N SER A 51 17.60 -29.12 46.95
CA SER A 51 17.56 -30.50 46.42
C SER A 51 16.70 -30.65 45.16
N GLU A 52 17.33 -31.08 44.06
CA GLU A 52 16.72 -31.75 42.90
C GLU A 52 16.70 -33.30 43.11
N PRO A 53 16.47 -34.16 42.10
CA PRO A 53 15.15 -34.52 41.53
C PRO A 53 14.89 -36.06 41.52
N GLU A 54 13.67 -36.52 41.20
CA GLU A 54 13.40 -37.94 40.86
C GLU A 54 12.30 -38.14 39.78
N GLU A 55 12.39 -39.28 39.07
CA GLU A 55 11.46 -39.78 38.03
C GLU A 55 10.32 -40.65 38.65
N GLU A 56 9.35 -41.30 37.96
CA GLU A 56 9.12 -41.59 36.54
C GLU A 56 7.59 -41.89 36.32
N LYS A 57 7.18 -42.09 35.05
CA LYS A 57 5.97 -42.83 34.57
C LYS A 57 4.58 -42.17 34.51
N VAL A 58 4.31 -41.62 33.33
CA VAL A 58 3.44 -42.22 32.28
C VAL A 58 2.13 -42.90 32.74
N ASN A 59 1.00 -42.32 32.28
CA ASN A 59 -0.07 -43.10 31.66
C ASN A 59 -0.77 -42.26 30.58
N SER A 60 -1.07 -42.87 29.43
CA SER A 60 -1.62 -42.19 28.25
C SER A 60 -3.13 -42.37 28.12
N LYS A 61 -3.81 -41.37 27.54
CA LYS A 61 -4.84 -41.59 26.52
C LYS A 61 -5.08 -40.33 25.68
N ASP A 62 -5.27 -40.55 24.39
CA ASP A 62 -5.33 -39.57 23.32
C ASP A 62 -6.64 -38.77 23.30
N GLU A 63 -6.56 -37.48 22.96
CA GLU A 63 -7.55 -36.85 22.08
C GLU A 63 -6.85 -35.88 21.11
N GLU A 64 -7.18 -36.06 19.85
CA GLU A 64 -6.56 -35.60 18.61
C GLU A 64 -6.56 -34.07 18.45
N SER A 65 -5.37 -33.45 18.41
CA SER A 65 -5.17 -32.07 17.94
C SER A 65 -4.15 -32.10 16.82
N THR A 66 -4.63 -32.03 15.58
CA THR A 66 -3.79 -31.94 14.38
C THR A 66 -3.21 -30.54 14.25
N THR A 67 -2.14 -30.26 14.99
CA THR A 67 -1.29 -29.10 14.72
C THR A 67 -0.60 -29.35 13.38
N ALA A 68 -0.97 -28.60 12.36
CA ALA A 68 -0.17 -28.50 11.14
C ALA A 68 1.13 -27.78 11.54
N VAL A 69 2.21 -28.55 11.63
CA VAL A 69 3.56 -27.98 11.69
C VAL A 69 3.84 -27.46 10.29
N ALA A 70 4.05 -26.15 10.16
CA ALA A 70 4.53 -25.57 8.92
C ALA A 70 5.87 -26.23 8.55
N GLU A 71 6.03 -26.62 7.29
CA GLU A 71 7.36 -26.93 6.76
C GLU A 71 8.09 -25.60 6.59
N GLU A 72 8.77 -25.13 7.64
CA GLU A 72 9.76 -24.05 7.52
C GLU A 72 10.77 -24.45 6.44
N SER A 73 10.86 -23.63 5.40
CA SER A 73 11.73 -23.91 4.27
C SER A 73 13.12 -23.38 4.60
N GLU A 74 14.17 -24.20 4.43
CA GLU A 74 15.56 -23.76 4.73
C GLU A 74 16.09 -22.68 3.75
N THR A 75 15.23 -22.10 2.90
CA THR A 75 15.53 -20.94 2.05
C THR A 75 15.23 -19.59 2.73
N ASP A 76 14.26 -19.54 3.65
CA ASP A 76 13.75 -18.28 4.23
C ASP A 76 14.75 -17.67 5.22
N ASP A 77 15.48 -18.55 5.92
CA ASP A 77 16.57 -18.24 6.86
C ASP A 77 17.76 -17.48 6.20
N GLU A 78 17.95 -17.59 4.88
CA GLU A 78 18.94 -16.77 4.15
C GLU A 78 18.37 -15.43 3.66
N GLN A 79 17.08 -15.38 3.30
CA GLN A 79 16.43 -14.18 2.78
C GLN A 79 16.26 -13.08 3.84
N PHE A 80 16.00 -13.48 5.09
CA PHE A 80 15.71 -12.57 6.20
C PHE A 80 16.90 -12.34 7.15
N GLN A 81 18.14 -12.69 6.76
CA GLN A 81 19.32 -12.55 7.62
C GLN A 81 19.50 -11.13 8.17
N GLY A 82 19.43 -11.02 9.50
CA GLY A 82 19.59 -9.76 10.23
C GLY A 82 18.30 -9.00 10.51
N TYR A 83 17.14 -9.60 10.19
CA TYR A 83 15.81 -9.09 10.52
C TYR A 83 15.06 -10.07 11.42
N ASP A 84 14.28 -9.56 12.37
CA ASP A 84 13.34 -10.36 13.15
C ASP A 84 12.00 -10.44 12.38
N LEU A 85 11.50 -11.64 12.09
CA LEU A 85 10.17 -11.83 11.48
C LEU A 85 9.07 -11.57 12.52
N ILE A 86 8.13 -10.68 12.21
CA ILE A 86 6.95 -10.41 13.04
C ILE A 86 5.66 -10.45 12.23
N GLU A 87 4.56 -10.81 12.88
CA GLU A 87 3.20 -10.76 12.33
C GLU A 87 2.52 -9.46 12.76
N VAL A 88 1.88 -8.75 11.82
CA VAL A 88 1.16 -7.50 12.05
C VAL A 88 -0.17 -7.56 11.32
N ASP A 89 -1.29 -7.31 12.02
CA ASP A 89 -2.62 -7.32 11.41
C ASP A 89 -2.67 -6.36 10.21
N GLY A 90 -3.16 -6.84 9.06
CA GLY A 90 -3.16 -6.07 7.82
C GLY A 90 -4.03 -4.81 7.86
N GLY A 91 -4.93 -4.70 8.84
CA GLY A 91 -5.76 -3.53 9.11
C GLY A 91 -5.32 -2.74 10.35
N ASP A 92 -4.13 -2.98 10.91
CA ASP A 92 -3.62 -2.18 12.02
C ASP A 92 -3.36 -0.74 11.58
N LEU A 93 -4.21 0.17 12.07
CA LEU A 93 -4.14 1.60 11.77
C LEU A 93 -3.02 2.32 12.56
N SER A 94 -2.30 1.61 13.44
CA SER A 94 -1.08 2.09 14.09
C SER A 94 -0.08 2.58 13.04
N GLY A 95 0.47 3.78 13.23
CA GLY A 95 1.59 4.28 12.43
C GLY A 95 2.98 3.84 12.92
N HIS A 96 3.05 3.03 13.96
CA HIS A 96 4.30 2.60 14.58
C HIS A 96 4.95 1.44 13.81
N ARG A 97 6.28 1.42 13.77
CA ARG A 97 7.09 0.36 13.16
C ARG A 97 8.22 -0.04 14.09
N GLU A 98 8.40 -1.34 14.25
CA GLU A 98 9.59 -1.92 14.86
C GLU A 98 10.82 -1.79 13.93
N SER A 99 12.01 -1.79 14.53
CA SER A 99 13.30 -1.64 13.84
C SER A 99 13.93 -2.98 13.48
N LYS A 100 14.52 -3.10 12.28
CA LYS A 100 15.14 -4.36 11.79
C LYS A 100 14.17 -5.54 11.83
N VAL A 101 12.94 -5.33 11.38
CA VAL A 101 11.97 -6.42 11.23
C VAL A 101 11.66 -6.69 9.77
N VAL A 102 11.22 -7.91 9.49
CA VAL A 102 10.53 -8.28 8.26
C VAL A 102 9.07 -8.63 8.60
N VAL A 103 8.14 -8.22 7.75
CA VAL A 103 6.69 -8.37 7.94
C VAL A 103 6.07 -8.81 6.63
N ASP A 104 5.15 -9.77 6.67
CA ASP A 104 4.28 -10.07 5.52
C ASP A 104 3.21 -8.99 5.41
N ILE A 105 3.11 -8.39 4.23
CA ILE A 105 2.13 -7.38 3.85
C ILE A 105 1.22 -7.84 2.70
N GLY A 106 1.24 -9.13 2.37
CA GLY A 106 0.32 -9.75 1.44
C GLY A 106 -1.04 -10.01 2.07
N PHE A 107 -2.12 -9.86 1.29
CA PHE A 107 -3.45 -10.24 1.71
C PHE A 107 -3.72 -11.72 1.42
N GLY A 108 -4.12 -12.47 2.44
CA GLY A 108 -4.48 -13.89 2.29
C GLY A 108 -3.24 -14.78 2.21
N ASP A 109 -3.18 -15.65 1.20
CA ASP A 109 -2.07 -16.60 1.00
C ASP A 109 -0.95 -16.00 0.10
N ARG A 110 -0.77 -14.67 0.14
CA ARG A 110 0.25 -13.92 -0.63
C ARG A 110 1.45 -13.62 0.27
N GLU A 111 2.67 -13.84 -0.21
CA GLU A 111 3.91 -13.59 0.54
C GLU A 111 4.60 -12.33 0.01
N TYR A 112 4.30 -11.17 0.61
CA TYR A 112 4.90 -9.89 0.22
C TYR A 112 5.74 -9.36 1.40
N TRP A 113 7.07 -9.35 1.27
CA TRP A 113 7.96 -9.13 2.41
C TRP A 113 8.44 -7.68 2.52
N ALA A 114 8.03 -6.99 3.58
CA ALA A 114 8.40 -5.62 3.92
C ALA A 114 9.51 -5.57 4.98
N PHE A 115 10.53 -4.73 4.77
CA PHE A 115 11.73 -4.64 5.62
C PHE A 115 11.92 -3.25 6.22
N THR A 116 12.17 -3.17 7.53
CA THR A 116 12.51 -1.91 8.20
C THR A 116 14.00 -1.80 8.56
N ASN A 117 14.55 -0.58 8.50
CA ASN A 117 15.90 -0.33 8.97
C ASN A 117 15.97 -0.13 10.50
N GLU A 118 17.13 0.28 11.01
CA GLU A 118 17.36 0.46 12.45
C GLU A 118 16.65 1.65 13.10
N TYR A 119 15.96 2.45 12.29
CA TYR A 119 15.13 3.59 12.68
C TYR A 119 13.64 3.33 12.45
N GLY A 120 13.27 2.08 12.15
CA GLY A 120 11.89 1.69 11.83
C GLY A 120 11.39 2.24 10.49
N GLN A 121 12.25 2.82 9.65
CA GLN A 121 11.85 3.27 8.30
C GLN A 121 11.67 2.06 7.38
N LEU A 122 10.58 2.03 6.61
CA LEU A 122 10.30 0.99 5.61
C LEU A 122 11.20 1.21 4.39
N VAL A 123 12.25 0.40 4.22
CA VAL A 123 13.32 0.65 3.23
C VAL A 123 13.26 -0.24 1.99
N ARG A 124 12.60 -1.39 2.08
CA ARG A 124 12.50 -2.36 0.98
C ARG A 124 11.21 -3.18 1.10
N ILE A 125 10.57 -3.47 -0.02
CA ILE A 125 9.52 -4.49 -0.16
C ILE A 125 9.90 -5.40 -1.34
N ILE A 126 9.67 -6.70 -1.21
CA ILE A 126 9.84 -7.68 -2.30
C ILE A 126 8.66 -8.63 -2.40
N ALA A 127 8.36 -9.10 -3.62
CA ALA A 127 7.43 -10.19 -3.89
C ALA A 127 7.86 -10.94 -5.16
N ASP A 128 7.89 -12.28 -5.10
CA ASP A 128 8.26 -13.11 -6.25
C ASP A 128 7.21 -13.02 -7.37
N GLU A 129 5.93 -12.95 -7.01
CA GLU A 129 4.78 -12.74 -7.90
C GLU A 129 3.78 -11.76 -7.27
N ILE A 130 3.34 -10.75 -8.04
CA ILE A 130 2.25 -9.85 -7.66
C ILE A 130 0.95 -10.44 -8.19
N ILE A 131 0.11 -10.93 -7.29
CA ILE A 131 -1.18 -11.55 -7.56
C ILE A 131 -2.29 -10.53 -7.32
N LEU A 132 -3.00 -10.16 -8.38
CA LEU A 132 -4.10 -9.18 -8.33
C LEU A 132 -5.20 -9.59 -7.36
N GLN A 133 -5.90 -8.59 -6.82
CA GLN A 133 -7.14 -8.77 -6.04
C GLN A 133 -8.28 -9.32 -6.92
N ASP A 134 -9.16 -10.15 -6.35
CA ASP A 134 -10.41 -10.60 -6.96
C ASP A 134 -11.63 -10.29 -6.07
N ASP A 135 -12.26 -9.15 -6.31
CA ASP A 135 -13.50 -8.65 -5.71
C ASP A 135 -14.65 -9.69 -5.65
N ASN A 136 -14.61 -10.75 -6.47
CA ASN A 136 -15.67 -11.76 -6.55
C ASN A 136 -15.46 -12.95 -5.61
N SER A 137 -14.22 -13.22 -5.19
CA SER A 137 -13.87 -14.39 -4.37
C SER A 137 -13.19 -14.04 -3.05
N GLU A 138 -12.55 -12.86 -2.96
CA GLU A 138 -11.88 -12.37 -1.77
C GLU A 138 -12.83 -11.53 -0.88
N PRO A 139 -12.61 -11.47 0.45
CA PRO A 139 -13.50 -10.83 1.39
C PRO A 139 -13.35 -9.30 1.43
N VAL A 140 -13.40 -8.64 0.27
CA VAL A 140 -13.32 -7.18 0.16
C VAL A 140 -14.56 -6.48 0.73
N LEU A 141 -14.38 -5.24 1.20
CA LEU A 141 -15.46 -4.36 1.60
C LEU A 141 -16.29 -3.91 0.38
N SER A 142 -17.47 -3.32 0.63
CA SER A 142 -18.31 -2.76 -0.45
C SER A 142 -17.67 -1.58 -1.21
N SER A 143 -16.49 -1.12 -0.80
CA SER A 143 -15.63 -0.16 -1.49
C SER A 143 -14.64 -0.80 -2.47
N GLY A 144 -14.50 -2.14 -2.48
CA GLY A 144 -13.44 -2.88 -3.18
C GLY A 144 -12.13 -3.01 -2.37
N ARG A 145 -12.02 -2.34 -1.22
CA ARG A 145 -10.82 -2.38 -0.37
C ARG A 145 -10.82 -3.56 0.60
N TYR A 146 -9.66 -4.06 0.99
CA TYR A 146 -9.55 -5.06 2.06
C TYR A 146 -9.89 -4.45 3.42
N TYR A 147 -9.36 -3.25 3.69
CA TYR A 147 -9.51 -2.54 4.96
C TYR A 147 -10.23 -1.21 4.76
N SER A 148 -10.81 -0.67 5.85
CA SER A 148 -11.65 0.52 5.78
C SER A 148 -10.90 1.85 5.78
N ASP A 149 -9.62 1.80 6.16
CA ASP A 149 -8.73 2.93 6.43
C ASP A 149 -7.27 2.42 6.45
N GLU A 150 -6.30 3.32 6.40
CA GLU A 150 -4.87 3.02 6.29
C GLU A 150 -4.10 3.40 7.57
N ALA A 151 -2.92 2.81 7.78
CA ALA A 151 -2.04 3.09 8.90
C ALA A 151 -1.58 4.55 8.99
N LYS A 152 -1.70 5.14 10.19
CA LYS A 152 -1.43 6.56 10.44
C LYS A 152 0.07 6.85 10.68
N VAL A 153 0.89 6.46 9.71
CA VAL A 153 2.38 6.58 9.74
C VAL A 153 2.79 8.07 9.85
N PRO A 154 3.73 8.45 10.73
CA PRO A 154 4.12 9.84 10.93
C PRO A 154 4.47 10.57 9.62
N GLY A 155 3.75 11.66 9.33
CA GLY A 155 3.79 12.40 8.09
C GLY A 155 2.43 12.48 7.38
N VAL A 156 1.56 11.47 7.51
CA VAL A 156 0.23 11.46 6.86
C VAL A 156 -0.79 12.42 7.48
N GLU A 157 -0.44 13.07 8.60
CA GLU A 157 -1.21 14.19 9.14
C GLU A 157 -1.14 15.47 8.28
N SER A 158 -0.26 15.50 7.27
CA SER A 158 -0.12 16.58 6.29
C SER A 158 -1.25 16.55 5.25
N ASP A 159 -1.80 17.70 4.87
CA ASP A 159 -2.89 17.80 3.88
C ASP A 159 -2.43 17.67 2.41
N VAL A 160 -1.11 17.55 2.19
CA VAL A 160 -0.49 17.30 0.87
C VAL A 160 0.15 15.91 0.75
N LEU A 161 0.09 15.09 1.81
CA LEU A 161 0.56 13.70 1.79
C LEU A 161 -0.61 12.75 2.01
N ASP A 162 -0.63 11.68 1.23
CA ASP A 162 -1.53 10.56 1.36
C ASP A 162 -0.91 9.42 2.16
N GLU A 163 -1.77 8.53 2.62
CA GLU A 163 -1.46 7.17 3.09
C GLU A 163 -1.18 6.26 1.88
N GLY A 164 -0.11 6.56 1.15
CA GLY A 164 0.25 5.88 -0.10
C GLY A 164 0.67 4.44 0.16
N HIS A 165 0.00 3.47 -0.48
CA HIS A 165 0.44 2.08 -0.47
C HIS A 165 1.70 1.94 -1.35
N VAL A 166 2.64 1.08 -0.94
CA VAL A 166 3.76 0.65 -1.79
C VAL A 166 3.32 -0.49 -2.73
N ILE A 167 2.46 -1.38 -2.23
CA ILE A 167 1.67 -2.34 -3.03
C ILE A 167 0.19 -2.10 -2.72
N ALA A 168 -0.59 -1.59 -3.68
CA ALA A 168 -2.00 -1.26 -3.46
C ALA A 168 -2.89 -2.48 -3.13
N ASP A 169 -4.06 -2.22 -2.51
CA ASP A 169 -5.14 -3.20 -2.31
C ASP A 169 -5.40 -4.03 -3.59
N SER A 170 -5.52 -3.37 -4.75
CA SER A 170 -5.80 -4.02 -6.04
C SER A 170 -4.68 -4.94 -6.57
N LEU A 171 -3.48 -4.85 -5.99
CA LEU A 171 -2.32 -5.70 -6.24
C LEU A 171 -2.11 -6.73 -5.11
N GLY A 172 -3.02 -6.82 -4.14
CA GLY A 172 -2.97 -7.78 -3.05
C GLY A 172 -2.25 -7.31 -1.78
N GLY A 173 -1.88 -6.03 -1.65
CA GLY A 173 -1.24 -5.51 -0.45
C GLY A 173 -2.24 -5.19 0.68
N VAL A 174 -1.77 -5.18 1.93
CA VAL A 174 -2.57 -4.78 3.12
C VAL A 174 -2.35 -3.31 3.51
N SER A 175 -3.14 -2.77 4.45
CA SER A 175 -3.14 -1.33 4.79
C SER A 175 -2.39 -0.97 6.09
N ASN A 176 -1.56 -1.88 6.63
CA ASN A 176 -0.78 -1.67 7.85
C ASN A 176 0.48 -0.80 7.63
N ALA A 177 1.13 -0.38 8.72
CA ALA A 177 2.29 0.54 8.64
C ALA A 177 3.45 0.05 7.77
N TYR A 178 3.57 -1.25 7.51
CA TYR A 178 4.67 -1.85 6.77
C TYR A 178 4.44 -1.84 5.25
N ASN A 179 3.27 -1.39 4.78
CA ASN A 179 2.97 -1.15 3.36
C ASN A 179 2.56 0.31 3.05
N ILE A 180 2.28 1.14 4.06
CA ILE A 180 1.85 2.53 3.89
C ILE A 180 3.02 3.50 4.07
N THR A 181 3.23 4.47 3.18
CA THR A 181 4.18 5.57 3.34
C THR A 181 3.52 6.94 3.15
N PRO A 182 3.95 7.99 3.89
CA PRO A 182 3.55 9.36 3.58
C PRO A 182 4.05 9.76 2.18
N GLN A 183 3.14 9.82 1.21
CA GLN A 183 3.45 10.01 -0.20
C GLN A 183 2.74 11.23 -0.76
N ASP A 184 3.37 12.02 -1.64
CA ASP A 184 2.71 13.17 -2.27
C ASP A 184 1.35 12.79 -2.91
N SER A 185 0.28 13.51 -2.56
CA SER A 185 -1.08 13.15 -2.98
C SER A 185 -1.29 13.18 -4.50
N THR A 186 -0.53 13.98 -5.25
CA THR A 186 -0.61 14.03 -6.71
C THR A 186 0.13 12.85 -7.32
N LEU A 187 1.33 12.55 -6.82
CA LEU A 187 2.12 11.37 -7.18
C LEU A 187 1.34 10.07 -6.95
N ASN A 188 0.77 9.90 -5.75
CA ASN A 188 -0.02 8.73 -5.35
C ASN A 188 -1.23 8.49 -6.27
N ARG A 189 -2.05 9.54 -6.49
CA ARG A 189 -3.35 9.40 -7.16
C ARG A 189 -3.27 9.41 -8.69
N ASN A 190 -2.31 10.14 -9.27
CA ASN A 190 -2.28 10.46 -10.70
C ASN A 190 -0.88 10.39 -11.34
N GLY A 191 0.18 10.18 -10.56
CA GLY A 191 1.56 10.14 -11.05
C GLY A 191 2.04 8.74 -11.42
N ASP A 192 3.37 8.55 -11.35
CA ASP A 192 4.05 7.33 -11.80
C ASP A 192 3.62 6.07 -11.03
N VAL A 193 3.24 6.22 -9.75
CA VAL A 193 2.64 5.14 -8.91
C VAL A 193 1.41 4.55 -9.61
N ALA A 194 0.45 5.40 -9.94
CA ALA A 194 -0.82 5.02 -10.56
C ALA A 194 -0.66 4.51 -12.00
N TYR A 195 0.45 4.85 -12.67
CA TYR A 195 0.83 4.28 -13.96
C TYR A 195 1.40 2.85 -13.80
N MET A 196 2.36 2.66 -12.90
CA MET A 196 2.95 1.36 -12.56
C MET A 196 1.87 0.35 -12.15
N GLU A 197 1.00 0.71 -11.19
CA GLU A 197 -0.10 -0.16 -10.76
C GLU A 197 -1.01 -0.57 -11.91
N ARG A 198 -1.33 0.37 -12.81
CA ARG A 198 -2.16 0.10 -13.97
C ARG A 198 -1.48 -0.87 -14.93
N ALA A 199 -0.19 -0.67 -15.21
CA ALA A 199 0.57 -1.57 -16.07
C ALA A 199 0.62 -3.00 -15.52
N ILE A 200 0.78 -3.16 -14.20
CA ILE A 200 0.73 -4.46 -13.51
C ILE A 200 -0.68 -5.08 -13.62
N ARG A 201 -1.75 -4.33 -13.33
CA ARG A 201 -3.14 -4.84 -13.47
C ARG A 201 -3.48 -5.24 -14.90
N ASP A 202 -3.14 -4.41 -15.88
CA ASP A 202 -3.42 -4.65 -17.30
C ASP A 202 -2.64 -5.85 -17.85
N ALA A 203 -1.47 -6.15 -17.27
CA ALA A 203 -0.68 -7.36 -17.56
C ALA A 203 -1.18 -8.62 -16.84
N GLY A 204 -2.10 -8.50 -15.87
CA GLY A 204 -2.62 -9.60 -15.06
C GLY A 204 -1.76 -9.97 -13.84
N GLY A 205 -0.80 -9.12 -13.46
CA GLY A 205 0.19 -9.38 -12.41
C GLY A 205 1.62 -9.01 -12.85
N ALA A 206 2.59 -9.23 -11.96
CA ALA A 206 4.02 -9.03 -12.22
C ALA A 206 4.86 -10.10 -11.50
N THR A 207 6.14 -10.21 -11.83
CA THR A 207 7.09 -11.10 -11.12
C THR A 207 8.39 -10.38 -10.79
N ASN A 208 9.17 -10.88 -9.83
CA ASN A 208 10.42 -10.26 -9.35
C ASN A 208 10.21 -8.79 -8.94
N PHE A 209 9.14 -8.52 -8.16
CA PHE A 209 8.84 -7.16 -7.70
C PHE A 209 9.76 -6.78 -6.54
N GLU A 210 10.41 -5.63 -6.65
CA GLU A 210 11.20 -5.00 -5.60
C GLU A 210 10.93 -3.50 -5.58
N ALA A 211 10.54 -2.97 -4.42
CA ALA A 211 10.50 -1.55 -4.15
C ALA A 211 11.64 -1.18 -3.18
N ILE A 212 12.48 -0.22 -3.54
CA ILE A 212 13.53 0.36 -2.69
C ILE A 212 13.11 1.79 -2.34
N ILE A 213 13.07 2.10 -1.04
CA ILE A 213 12.52 3.35 -0.51
C ILE A 213 13.65 4.11 0.18
N THR A 214 13.91 5.32 -0.30
CA THR A 214 15.00 6.17 0.19
C THR A 214 14.46 7.29 1.07
N TYR A 215 15.21 7.66 2.11
CA TYR A 215 14.86 8.71 3.07
C TYR A 215 15.92 9.81 3.09
N PRO A 216 15.55 11.07 3.40
CA PRO A 216 16.49 12.19 3.45
C PRO A 216 17.38 12.15 4.71
N ASP A 217 16.90 11.54 5.79
CA ASP A 217 17.57 11.39 7.08
C ASP A 217 17.03 10.15 7.83
N THR A 218 17.44 9.96 9.09
CA THR A 218 17.07 8.81 9.94
C THR A 218 16.01 9.13 11.00
N GLU A 219 15.41 10.33 10.96
CA GLU A 219 14.41 10.81 11.93
C GLU A 219 13.00 10.80 11.34
N THR A 220 12.86 11.15 10.05
CA THR A 220 11.55 11.19 9.38
C THR A 220 11.04 9.81 8.93
N GLN A 221 9.72 9.63 8.91
CA GLN A 221 9.06 8.47 8.27
C GLN A 221 8.52 8.81 6.87
N ILE A 222 8.79 10.02 6.36
CA ILE A 222 8.47 10.48 5.00
C ILE A 222 9.64 10.14 4.05
N PRO A 223 9.45 9.28 3.03
CA PRO A 223 10.49 9.00 2.03
C PRO A 223 10.86 10.24 1.22
N SER A 224 12.09 10.27 0.68
CA SER A 224 12.51 11.24 -0.34
C SER A 224 12.25 10.76 -1.76
N SER A 225 12.34 9.45 -2.01
CA SER A 225 12.20 8.86 -3.35
C SER A 225 12.02 7.35 -3.28
N TYR A 226 11.56 6.76 -4.39
CA TYR A 226 11.30 5.35 -4.54
C TYR A 226 11.90 4.83 -5.85
N GLN A 227 12.31 3.57 -5.87
CA GLN A 227 12.68 2.82 -7.08
C GLN A 227 11.94 1.49 -7.09
N TYR A 228 11.28 1.18 -8.20
CA TYR A 228 10.55 -0.07 -8.39
C TYR A 228 11.19 -0.86 -9.54
N THR A 229 11.51 -2.12 -9.28
CA THR A 229 11.96 -3.09 -10.28
C THR A 229 10.93 -4.20 -10.35
N TYR A 230 10.43 -4.54 -11.52
CA TYR A 230 9.43 -5.60 -11.69
C TYR A 230 9.43 -6.14 -13.13
N THR A 231 8.99 -7.37 -13.32
CA THR A 231 8.96 -8.06 -14.61
C THR A 231 7.54 -8.15 -15.15
N LEU A 232 7.26 -7.50 -16.29
CA LEU A 232 6.00 -7.62 -17.04
C LEU A 232 6.22 -8.42 -18.33
N MET A 233 5.48 -9.52 -18.48
CA MET A 233 5.52 -10.39 -19.67
C MET A 233 6.96 -10.82 -20.09
N GLY A 234 7.85 -10.98 -19.11
CA GLY A 234 9.26 -11.34 -19.31
C GLY A 234 10.21 -10.17 -19.59
N ASN A 235 9.76 -8.92 -19.48
CA ASN A 235 10.59 -7.72 -19.60
C ASN A 235 10.75 -7.06 -18.23
N GLU A 236 11.98 -6.84 -17.79
CA GLU A 236 12.31 -6.07 -16.60
C GLU A 236 12.04 -4.58 -16.85
N ILE A 237 11.28 -3.96 -15.94
CA ILE A 237 10.99 -2.53 -15.88
C ILE A 237 11.64 -1.99 -14.61
N VAL A 238 12.25 -0.79 -14.72
CA VAL A 238 12.85 -0.08 -13.58
C VAL A 238 12.35 1.35 -13.61
N ASP A 239 11.43 1.67 -12.70
CA ASP A 239 10.87 3.00 -12.50
C ASP A 239 11.53 3.67 -11.28
N THR A 240 11.66 4.99 -11.29
CA THR A 240 12.24 5.74 -10.17
C THR A 240 11.65 7.14 -10.13
N TYR A 241 11.14 7.55 -8.97
CA TYR A 241 10.46 8.83 -8.78
C TYR A 241 10.75 9.43 -7.40
N ASP A 242 10.80 10.76 -7.35
CA ASP A 242 10.97 11.53 -6.12
C ASP A 242 9.62 11.72 -5.42
N ASN A 243 9.60 11.74 -4.08
CA ASN A 243 8.39 11.91 -3.27
C ASN A 243 7.99 13.40 -3.17
N VAL A 244 7.65 13.97 -4.32
CA VAL A 244 7.31 15.39 -4.52
C VAL A 244 6.18 15.51 -5.52
N ASN A 245 5.50 16.66 -5.53
CA ASN A 245 4.44 16.95 -6.48
C ASN A 245 4.97 16.94 -7.93
N PRO A 246 4.57 15.99 -8.79
CA PRO A 246 5.08 15.91 -10.16
C PRO A 246 4.67 17.12 -11.00
N ASP A 247 3.54 17.79 -10.69
CA ASP A 247 3.13 19.01 -11.40
C ASP A 247 4.09 20.18 -11.11
N GLU A 248 4.59 20.31 -9.88
CA GLU A 248 5.58 21.34 -9.51
C GLU A 248 6.96 21.05 -10.13
N VAL A 249 7.36 19.77 -10.21
CA VAL A 249 8.58 19.37 -10.93
C VAL A 249 8.42 19.70 -12.41
N ASN A 250 7.31 19.33 -13.02
CA ASN A 250 6.99 19.66 -14.41
C ASN A 250 6.97 21.19 -14.64
N GLU A 251 6.45 22.00 -13.71
CA GLU A 251 6.46 23.46 -13.79
C GLU A 251 7.89 24.01 -13.74
N SER A 252 8.71 23.51 -12.81
CA SER A 252 10.13 23.92 -12.69
C SER A 252 10.95 23.57 -13.95
N LEU A 253 10.55 22.54 -14.68
CA LEU A 253 11.14 22.11 -15.95
C LEU A 253 10.54 22.84 -17.18
N GLY A 254 9.51 23.66 -17.00
CA GLY A 254 8.82 24.37 -18.10
C GLY A 254 7.89 23.47 -18.92
N LEU A 255 7.43 22.35 -18.34
CA LEU A 255 6.51 21.39 -18.96
C LEU A 255 5.03 21.71 -18.69
N THR A 256 4.70 22.44 -17.61
CA THR A 256 3.32 22.88 -17.29
C THR A 256 2.93 24.24 -17.89
N ASP A 257 3.78 24.88 -18.70
CA ASP A 257 3.47 26.08 -19.51
C ASP A 257 2.52 25.76 -20.69
N SER A 258 1.53 24.90 -20.39
CA SER A 258 0.40 24.48 -21.20
C SER A 258 -0.94 24.86 -20.53
N GLU A 259 -1.04 26.07 -19.97
CA GLU A 259 -2.31 26.80 -20.17
C GLU A 259 -2.57 26.83 -21.68
N PRO A 260 -3.80 26.60 -22.17
CA PRO A 260 -4.08 26.57 -23.60
C PRO A 260 -3.76 27.93 -24.23
N SER A 261 -2.59 28.02 -24.85
CA SER A 261 -1.93 29.27 -25.15
C SER A 261 -2.79 30.15 -26.07
N LYS A 262 -3.24 31.28 -25.52
CA LYS A 262 -3.78 32.41 -26.31
C LYS A 262 -2.68 33.41 -26.69
N GLU A 263 -1.53 32.87 -27.08
CA GLU A 263 -0.59 33.54 -27.97
C GLU A 263 -1.17 33.55 -29.41
N PRO A 264 -0.72 34.41 -30.34
CA PRO A 264 -1.60 35.01 -31.33
C PRO A 264 -2.21 34.00 -32.31
N SER A 265 -3.53 34.05 -32.42
CA SER A 265 -4.30 33.36 -33.47
C SER A 265 -3.81 33.75 -34.85
N ASN A 266 -2.89 32.97 -35.41
CA ASN A 266 -2.39 33.14 -36.76
C ASN A 266 -2.07 31.78 -37.41
N SER A 267 -3.12 31.07 -37.80
CA SER A 267 -3.17 30.02 -38.85
C SER A 267 -1.93 29.12 -38.97
N THR A 268 -1.98 27.83 -38.66
CA THR A 268 -2.75 26.82 -39.43
C THR A 268 -2.68 25.49 -38.69
N GLY A 269 -3.78 24.79 -38.41
CA GLY A 269 -5.17 25.20 -38.52
C GLY A 269 -6.06 24.25 -37.72
N SER A 270 -7.14 24.76 -37.14
CA SER A 270 -8.24 23.90 -36.73
C SER A 270 -8.79 23.20 -37.96
N ASN A 271 -8.64 21.89 -38.04
CA ASN A 271 -9.67 21.07 -38.63
C ASN A 271 -10.19 20.14 -37.54
N SER A 272 -11.52 20.06 -37.47
CA SER A 272 -12.25 19.29 -36.48
C SER A 272 -11.79 17.84 -36.41
N GLU A 273 -12.03 17.23 -35.26
CA GLU A 273 -12.36 15.81 -35.18
C GLU A 273 -13.34 15.49 -36.33
N GLY A 274 -12.85 14.82 -37.38
CA GLY A 274 -13.63 14.44 -38.55
C GLY A 274 -13.54 15.29 -39.83
N ASP A 275 -12.64 16.29 -39.97
CA ASP A 275 -12.36 16.90 -41.30
C ASP A 275 -11.01 16.44 -41.88
N VAL A 276 -11.10 15.39 -42.70
CA VAL A 276 -9.98 14.70 -43.34
C VAL A 276 -9.40 15.45 -44.53
N SER A 277 -10.05 16.52 -45.00
CA SER A 277 -9.70 17.21 -46.26
C SER A 277 -8.31 17.86 -46.27
N SER A 278 -7.69 18.01 -45.10
CA SER A 278 -6.29 18.45 -44.94
C SER A 278 -5.27 17.32 -45.18
N VAL A 279 -5.70 16.06 -45.17
CA VAL A 279 -4.83 14.87 -45.32
C VAL A 279 -5.19 14.06 -46.58
N ASP A 280 -6.48 13.89 -46.88
CA ASP A 280 -6.97 13.29 -48.13
C ASP A 280 -6.75 14.25 -49.31
N THR A 281 -5.54 14.22 -49.87
CA THR A 281 -5.12 15.11 -50.97
C THR A 281 -5.88 14.86 -52.27
N ASN A 282 -6.54 13.70 -52.39
CA ASN A 282 -7.21 13.25 -53.61
C ASN A 282 -8.75 13.36 -53.53
N GLY A 283 -9.31 13.58 -52.33
CA GLY A 283 -10.73 13.89 -52.09
C GLY A 283 -11.67 12.69 -52.18
N ASN A 284 -11.19 11.48 -51.92
CA ASN A 284 -11.98 10.25 -52.01
C ASN A 284 -12.63 9.80 -50.68
N GLY A 285 -12.36 10.50 -49.57
CA GLY A 285 -12.84 10.18 -48.22
C GLY A 285 -12.02 9.11 -47.47
N LYS A 286 -10.85 8.73 -48.00
CA LYS A 286 -9.93 7.74 -47.45
C LYS A 286 -8.49 8.23 -47.53
N VAL A 287 -7.72 7.98 -46.47
CA VAL A 287 -6.35 8.45 -46.29
C VAL A 287 -5.39 7.29 -46.45
N THR A 288 -4.41 7.44 -47.34
CA THR A 288 -3.32 6.46 -47.49
C THR A 288 -2.19 6.71 -46.49
N ILE A 289 -1.37 5.69 -46.20
CA ILE A 289 -0.14 5.82 -45.41
C ILE A 289 0.78 6.92 -45.97
N SER A 290 0.83 7.06 -47.30
CA SER A 290 1.62 8.11 -47.97
C SER A 290 1.10 9.52 -47.67
N GLU A 291 -0.22 9.70 -47.64
CA GLU A 291 -0.86 10.98 -47.30
C GLU A 291 -0.68 11.32 -45.82
N ALA A 292 -0.84 10.34 -44.93
CA ALA A 292 -0.56 10.51 -43.50
C ALA A 292 0.91 10.89 -43.24
N LYS A 293 1.87 10.18 -43.86
CA LYS A 293 3.31 10.54 -43.77
C LYS A 293 3.61 11.92 -44.37
N ALA A 294 2.96 12.31 -45.47
CA ALA A 294 3.11 13.63 -46.07
C ALA A 294 2.52 14.75 -45.20
N ALA A 295 1.47 14.47 -44.43
CA ALA A 295 0.91 15.37 -43.42
C ALA A 295 1.72 15.40 -42.11
N GLY A 296 2.80 14.62 -42.01
CA GLY A 296 3.73 14.63 -40.87
C GLY A 296 3.42 13.63 -39.76
N PHE A 297 2.47 12.71 -39.95
CA PHE A 297 2.15 11.70 -38.94
C PHE A 297 3.17 10.54 -38.94
N SER A 298 3.56 10.11 -37.74
CA SER A 298 4.34 8.89 -37.50
C SER A 298 3.49 7.63 -37.70
N MET A 299 4.13 6.49 -37.98
CA MET A 299 3.47 5.18 -38.11
C MET A 299 3.98 4.21 -37.02
N PRO A 300 3.21 3.16 -36.66
CA PRO A 300 1.84 2.88 -37.13
C PRO A 300 0.82 3.90 -36.60
N ILE A 301 -0.28 4.08 -37.33
CA ILE A 301 -1.47 4.79 -36.86
C ILE A 301 -2.37 3.75 -36.20
N THR A 302 -2.51 3.85 -34.88
CA THR A 302 -3.29 2.93 -34.05
C THR A 302 -4.77 3.32 -33.98
N SER A 303 -5.62 2.38 -33.56
CA SER A 303 -7.09 2.49 -33.60
C SER A 303 -7.71 3.57 -32.69
N ASP A 304 -6.94 4.10 -31.75
CA ASP A 304 -7.26 5.26 -30.90
C ASP A 304 -7.05 6.62 -31.61
N HIS A 305 -6.26 6.66 -32.70
CA HIS A 305 -5.96 7.89 -33.43
C HIS A 305 -7.09 8.26 -34.41
N TRP A 306 -7.58 9.51 -34.37
CA TRP A 306 -8.75 9.97 -35.14
C TRP A 306 -8.70 9.70 -36.65
N LEU A 307 -7.49 9.64 -37.24
CA LEU A 307 -7.26 9.39 -38.66
C LEU A 307 -7.56 7.93 -39.06
N TYR A 308 -7.44 6.98 -38.12
CA TYR A 308 -7.53 5.53 -38.36
C TYR A 308 -8.82 5.11 -39.06
N GLN A 309 -9.97 5.68 -38.67
CA GLN A 309 -11.28 5.41 -39.31
C GLN A 309 -11.32 5.71 -40.83
N TYR A 310 -10.44 6.58 -41.30
CA TYR A 310 -10.30 6.97 -42.70
C TYR A 310 -9.19 6.21 -43.43
N MET A 311 -8.43 5.35 -42.75
CA MET A 311 -7.40 4.52 -43.36
C MET A 311 -7.97 3.14 -43.73
N ASP A 312 -7.11 2.25 -44.25
CA ASP A 312 -7.44 0.88 -44.67
C ASP A 312 -6.59 -0.10 -43.83
N ASP A 313 -7.14 -0.53 -42.69
CA ASP A 313 -6.64 -1.67 -41.91
C ASP A 313 -7.15 -2.94 -42.60
N ARG A 314 -6.21 -3.80 -43.03
CA ARG A 314 -6.48 -4.93 -43.93
C ARG A 314 -6.47 -6.28 -43.22
N ASP A 315 -5.81 -6.31 -42.07
CA ASP A 315 -5.54 -7.44 -41.18
C ASP A 315 -6.57 -7.46 -40.04
N GLY A 316 -7.05 -6.27 -39.65
CA GLY A 316 -7.95 -6.02 -38.54
C GLY A 316 -7.26 -6.03 -37.18
N ASP A 317 -5.97 -5.69 -37.13
CA ASP A 317 -5.15 -5.73 -35.91
C ASP A 317 -5.22 -4.44 -35.07
N GLY A 318 -5.85 -3.38 -35.60
CA GLY A 318 -5.95 -2.09 -34.92
C GLY A 318 -4.82 -1.12 -35.26
N MET A 319 -3.99 -1.41 -36.26
CA MET A 319 -2.86 -0.58 -36.70
C MET A 319 -2.87 -0.36 -38.21
N VAL A 320 -2.33 0.77 -38.68
CA VAL A 320 -2.10 1.01 -40.11
C VAL A 320 -0.72 1.63 -40.34
N GLY A 321 0.09 0.96 -41.16
CA GLY A 321 1.35 1.52 -41.67
C GLY A 321 2.65 0.99 -41.06
N GLU A 322 2.60 -0.20 -40.46
CA GLU A 322 3.76 -1.04 -40.14
C GLU A 322 4.78 -1.17 -41.31
#